data_AF-X1NMF6-F1
#
_entry.id   AF-X1NMF6-F1
#
_cell.length_a   1.000
_cell.length_b   1.000
_cell.length_c   1.000
_cell.angle_alpha   90.00
_cell.angle_beta   90.00
_cell.angle_gamma   90.00
#
_symmetry.space_group_name_H-M   'P 1'
#
loop_
_entity.id
_entity.type
_entity.pdbx_description
1 polymer ?
#
loop_
_entity_poly.entity_id
_entity_poly.type
_entity_poly.pdbx_seq_one_letter_code
_entity_poly.pdbx_strand_id
1 'polypeptide(L)' 'MTELEGLIHYWESILKEFSYNLDPSTMFFIKTTITYLKQLQDKKEVSK' A
#
# COMPACT_ATOMS: atom_id res chain seq x y z
N MET A 1 -14.09 7.58 1.95
CA MET A 1 -12.81 6.92 2.25
C MET A 1 -13.10 5.58 2.90
N THR A 2 -12.83 4.48 2.20
CA THR A 2 -12.96 3.12 2.74
C THR A 2 -11.77 2.80 3.65
N GLU A 3 -11.91 1.82 4.53
CA GLU A 3 -10.79 1.32 5.34
C GLU A 3 -9.61 0.87 4.48
N LEU A 4 -9.88 0.32 3.29
CA LEU A 4 -8.86 -0.13 2.34
C LEU A 4 -8.09 1.05 1.71
N GLU A 5 -8.78 2.12 1.33
CA GLU A 5 -8.13 3.35 0.86
C GLU A 5 -7.24 3.96 1.95
N GLY A 6 -7.72 3.98 3.19
CA GLY A 6 -6.93 4.44 4.34
C GLY A 6 -5.64 3.64 4.55
N LEU A 7 -5.73 2.30 4.44
CA LEU A 7 -4.56 1.42 4.55
C LEU A 7 -3.55 1.61 3.42
N ILE A 8 -4.02 1.82 2.18
CA ILE A 8 -3.15 2.10 1.04
C ILE A 8 -2.38 3.40 1.28
N HIS A 9 -3.09 4.47 1.65
CA HIS A 9 -2.46 5.76 1.90
C HIS A 9 -1.50 5.74 3.09
N TYR A 10 -1.81 4.98 4.15
CA TYR A 10 -0.90 4.78 5.28
C TYR A 10 0.45 4.21 4.80
N TRP A 11 0.43 3.12 4.05
CA TRP A 11 1.65 2.50 3.54
C TRP A 11 2.41 3.38 2.54
N GLU A 12 1.69 4.13 1.70
CA GLU A 12 2.30 5.14 0.81
C GLU A 12 3.00 6.24 1.61
N SER A 13 2.41 6.71 2.72
CA SER A 13 3.04 7.69 3.62
C SER A 13 4.29 7.12 4.29
N ILE A 14 4.23 5.89 4.80
CA ILE A 14 5.39 5.21 5.38
C ILE A 14 6.53 5.15 4.36
N LEU A 15 6.24 4.75 3.11
CA LEU A 15 7.26 4.69 2.07
C LEU A 15 7.82 6.07 1.74
N LYS A 16 6.97 7.10 1.67
CA LYS A 16 7.38 8.48 1.32
C LYS A 16 8.24 9.14 2.40
N GLU A 17 7.85 8.98 3.67
CA GLU A 17 8.49 9.68 4.80
C GLU A 17 9.72 8.95 5.31
N PHE A 18 9.73 7.61 5.23
CA PHE A 18 10.76 6.80 5.86
C PHE A 18 11.69 6.08 4.87
N SER A 19 11.52 6.20 3.54
CA SER A 19 12.33 5.44 2.56
C SER A 19 13.85 5.50 2.81
N TYR A 20 14.36 6.62 3.29
CA TYR A 20 15.80 6.79 3.57
C TYR A 20 16.30 6.00 4.80
N ASN A 21 15.38 5.60 5.69
CA ASN A 21 15.65 4.84 6.92
C ASN A 21 15.29 3.36 6.79
N LEU A 22 14.68 2.96 5.68
CA LEU A 22 14.24 1.59 5.45
C LEU A 22 15.30 0.85 4.64
N ASP A 23 15.58 -0.39 5.04
CA ASP A 23 16.43 -1.25 4.24
C ASP A 23 15.71 -1.64 2.91
N PRO A 24 16.46 -2.05 1.88
CA PRO A 24 15.87 -2.43 0.60
C PRO A 24 14.81 -3.52 0.70
N SER A 25 14.96 -4.45 1.65
CA SER A 25 14.00 -5.54 1.85
C SER A 25 12.67 -5.03 2.39
N THR A 26 12.68 -4.15 3.39
CA THR A 26 11.46 -3.53 3.94
C THR A 26 10.76 -2.66 2.90
N MET A 27 11.51 -1.89 2.11
CA MET A 27 10.92 -1.12 1.00
C MET A 27 10.26 -2.03 -0.04
N PHE A 28 10.87 -3.18 -0.35
CA PHE A 28 10.29 -4.17 -1.25
C PHE A 28 8.98 -4.73 -0.69
N PHE A 29 8.95 -5.10 0.60
CA PHE A 29 7.73 -5.60 1.24
C PHE A 29 6.61 -4.55 1.24
N ILE A 30 6.90 -3.29 1.59
CA ILE A 30 5.90 -2.22 1.60
C ILE A 30 5.32 -2.00 0.18
N LYS A 31 6.16 -1.94 -0.85
CA LYS A 31 5.71 -1.81 -2.25
C LYS A 31 4.83 -2.98 -2.68
N THR A 32 5.18 -4.20 -2.26
CA THR A 32 4.40 -5.40 -2.52
C THR A 32 3.04 -5.35 -1.80
N THR A 33 3.01 -4.90 -0.54
CA THR A 33 1.78 -4.71 0.24
C THR A 33 0.87 -3.67 -0.42
N ILE A 34 1.38 -2.50 -0.81
CA ILE A 34 0.59 -1.47 -1.52
C ILE A 34 0.00 -2.05 -2.80
N THR A 35 0.80 -2.78 -3.58
CA THR A 35 0.36 -3.41 -4.84
C THR A 35 -0.79 -4.39 -4.59
N TYR A 36 -0.66 -5.26 -3.58
CA TYR A 36 -1.70 -6.21 -3.22
C TYR A 36 -2.99 -5.53 -2.75
N LEU A 37 -2.89 -4.48 -1.93
CA LEU A 37 -4.06 -3.74 -1.46
C LEU A 37 -4.81 -3.06 -2.60
N LYS A 38 -4.11 -2.49 -3.58
CA LYS A 38 -4.72 -1.92 -4.80
C LYS A 38 -5.45 -3.00 -5.62
N GLN A 39 -4.85 -4.18 -5.77
CA GLN A 39 -5.55 -5.30 -6.44
C GLN A 39 -6.82 -5.74 -5.71
N LEU A 40 -6.84 -5.71 -4.37
CA LEU A 40 -8.06 -5.98 -3.60
C LEU A 40 -9.13 -4.90 -3.79
N GLN A 41 -8.72 -3.65 -3.96
CA GLN A 41 -9.62 -2.53 -4.24
C GLN A 41 -10.26 -2.71 -5.62
N ASP A 42 -9.45 -2.95 -6.65
CA ASP A 42 -9.91 -3.15 -8.03
C ASP A 42 -10.89 -4.33 -8.13
N LYS A 43 -10.62 -5.45 -7.44
CA LYS A 43 -11.52 -6.62 -7.41
C LYS A 43 -12.87 -6.33 -6.75
N LYS A 44 -12.89 -5.47 -5.71
CA LYS A 44 -14.14 -5.06 -5.05
C LYS A 44 -14.98 -4.14 -5.94
N GLU A 45 -14.35 -3.33 -6.78
CA GLU A 45 -15.04 -2.43 -7.71
C GLU A 45 -15.63 -3.18 -8.91
N VAL A 46 -14.97 -4.22 -9.42
CA VAL A 46 -15.46 -5.07 -10.53
C VAL A 46 -16.65 -5.97 -10.13
N SER A 47 -16.85 -6.22 -8.83
CA SER A 47 -17.92 -7.09 -8.32
C SER A 47 -19.22 -6.33 -7.95
N LYS A 48 -19.31 -5.04 -8.28
CA LYS A 48 -20.47 -4.17 -8.06
C LYS A 48 -21.17 -3.86 -9.37
#